data_AF-A0A4Q3SDP8-F1
#
_entry.id   AF-A0A4Q3SDP8-F1
#
_cell.length_a   1.000
_cell.length_b   1.000
_cell.length_c   1.000
_cell.angle_alpha   90.00
_cell.angle_beta   90.00
_cell.angle_gamma   90.00
#
_symmetry.space_group_name_H-M   'P 1'
#
loop_
_entity.id
_entity.type
_entity.pdbx_description
1 polymer ?
#
loop_
_entity_poly.entity_id
_entity_poly.type
_entity_poly.pdbx_seq_one_letter_code
_entity_poly.pdbx_strand_id
1 'polypeptide(L)'
;MTGHAVPVFQRVDQAGFAQPLDERVLDDVDTLFLFGLDHNVTGQMPADAEIEAVRAWLRREGTRLVIGPHHDVGATDDMEQRAMEYAHHGDLLVPRQQRFGAYALAILHALGIPVENRYALRPAVREGTRDKIVPLNAFRDVDTKGILDGVESLNFHMHLPHYALTRDDGTARVLAKQAIDLSRPHPMTLSGETEFNTLVWAPPAGDRAGDVVICDSTVFSTLFGADESLERFWKNLVS
;
A
#
# COMPACT_ATOMS: atom_id res chain seq x y z
N MET A 1 10.79 -16.81 -7.59
CA MET A 1 10.72 -16.37 -6.17
C MET A 1 11.91 -16.96 -5.43
N THR A 2 12.41 -16.31 -4.38
CA THR A 2 13.76 -16.51 -3.80
C THR A 2 14.09 -17.92 -3.32
N GLY A 3 13.10 -18.81 -3.19
CA GLY A 3 13.27 -20.18 -2.70
C GLY A 3 13.33 -20.29 -1.17
N HIS A 4 13.30 -19.16 -0.47
CA HIS A 4 13.25 -19.09 0.99
C HIS A 4 11.81 -19.09 1.48
N ALA A 5 11.56 -19.76 2.61
CA ALA A 5 10.28 -19.66 3.30
C ALA A 5 10.11 -18.23 3.85
N VAL A 6 8.90 -17.68 3.71
CA VAL A 6 8.54 -16.38 4.27
C VAL A 6 7.75 -16.63 5.56
N PRO A 7 8.29 -16.29 6.74
CA PRO A 7 7.53 -16.35 7.98
C PRO A 7 6.32 -15.42 7.91
N VAL A 8 5.15 -15.92 8.30
CA VAL A 8 3.90 -15.16 8.34
C VAL A 8 3.42 -15.08 9.77
N PHE A 9 3.17 -13.86 10.24
CA PHE A 9 2.69 -13.58 11.59
C PHE A 9 1.37 -12.82 11.52
N GLN A 10 0.46 -13.16 12.43
CA GLN A 10 -0.73 -12.36 12.68
C GLN A 10 -0.48 -11.60 13.98
N ARG A 11 -0.53 -10.26 13.93
CA ARG A 11 -0.31 -9.42 15.11
C ARG A 11 -1.24 -9.79 16.26
N VAL A 12 -2.47 -10.18 15.96
CA VAL A 12 -3.37 -10.84 16.90
C VAL A 12 -3.73 -12.18 16.29
N ASP A 13 -3.35 -13.26 16.95
CA ASP A 13 -3.61 -14.60 16.42
C ASP A 13 -5.09 -15.01 16.57
N GLN A 14 -5.43 -16.19 16.04
CA GLN A 14 -6.79 -16.72 16.08
C GLN A 14 -7.33 -16.96 17.50
N ALA A 15 -6.45 -17.04 18.50
CA ALA A 15 -6.80 -17.17 19.91
C ALA A 15 -6.85 -15.82 20.64
N GLY A 16 -6.56 -14.70 19.95
CA GLY A 16 -6.60 -13.36 20.48
C GLY A 16 -5.30 -12.92 21.18
N PHE A 17 -4.21 -13.68 21.09
CA PHE A 17 -2.94 -13.29 21.68
C PHE A 17 -2.20 -12.31 20.79
N ALA A 18 -1.70 -11.23 21.39
CA ALA A 18 -0.90 -10.23 20.71
C ALA A 18 0.54 -10.75 20.47
N GLN A 19 0.99 -10.62 19.22
CA GLN A 19 2.33 -10.85 18.72
C GLN A 19 2.87 -9.50 18.22
N PRO A 20 3.34 -8.63 19.12
CA PRO A 20 3.83 -7.31 18.75
C PRO A 20 5.06 -7.42 17.83
N LEU A 21 5.27 -6.40 16.99
CA LEU A 21 6.54 -6.26 16.29
C LEU A 21 7.64 -5.90 17.30
N ASP A 22 8.60 -6.79 17.47
CA ASP A 22 9.75 -6.63 18.35
C ASP A 22 10.99 -7.34 17.78
N GLU A 23 12.09 -7.36 18.55
CA GLU A 23 13.37 -7.94 18.14
C GLU A 23 13.26 -9.40 17.69
N ARG A 24 12.30 -10.17 18.25
CA ARG A 24 12.11 -11.59 17.91
C ARG A 24 11.65 -11.76 16.46
N VAL A 25 10.98 -10.74 15.91
CA VAL A 25 10.56 -10.68 14.51
C VAL A 25 11.59 -9.94 13.67
N LEU A 26 12.23 -8.89 14.19
CA LEU A 26 12.97 -7.93 13.37
C LEU A 26 14.49 -8.19 13.26
N ASP A 27 15.12 -8.85 14.24
CA ASP A 27 16.59 -8.94 14.31
C ASP A 27 17.22 -9.59 13.08
N ASP A 28 16.57 -10.61 12.50
CA ASP A 28 17.07 -11.38 11.36
C ASP A 28 16.25 -11.16 10.08
N VAL A 29 15.57 -10.01 9.97
CA VAL A 29 14.72 -9.67 8.82
C VAL A 29 15.30 -8.52 8.02
N ASP A 30 15.65 -8.74 6.76
CA ASP A 30 16.07 -7.66 5.86
C ASP A 30 14.87 -6.95 5.22
N THR A 31 13.80 -7.68 4.88
CA THR A 31 12.58 -7.11 4.31
C THR A 31 11.35 -7.55 5.09
N LEU A 32 10.61 -6.58 5.64
CA LEU A 32 9.34 -6.81 6.33
C LEU A 32 8.18 -6.39 5.44
N PHE A 33 7.20 -7.28 5.26
CA PHE A 33 5.91 -6.96 4.65
C PHE A 33 4.85 -6.79 5.74
N LEU A 34 4.23 -5.61 5.82
CA LEU A 34 3.26 -5.23 6.84
C LEU A 34 1.96 -4.79 6.18
N PHE A 35 0.91 -5.61 6.27
CA PHE A 35 -0.38 -5.35 5.63
C PHE A 35 -1.48 -5.12 6.65
N GLY A 36 -2.09 -3.93 6.61
CA GLY A 36 -3.20 -3.55 7.48
C GLY A 36 -4.53 -3.97 6.86
N LEU A 37 -4.98 -5.19 7.17
CA LEU A 37 -6.24 -5.78 6.67
C LEU A 37 -7.31 -5.96 7.76
N ASP A 38 -7.01 -5.57 8.99
CA ASP A 38 -7.99 -5.64 10.08
C ASP A 38 -9.10 -4.58 9.91
N HIS A 39 -10.21 -4.76 10.60
CA HIS A 39 -11.27 -3.75 10.66
C HIS A 39 -11.05 -2.79 11.82
N ASN A 40 -11.51 -1.56 11.66
CA ASN A 40 -11.40 -0.52 12.70
C ASN A 40 -12.04 -0.94 14.05
N VAL A 41 -13.01 -1.85 14.02
CA VAL A 41 -13.65 -2.44 15.21
C VAL A 41 -12.64 -3.14 16.14
N THR A 42 -11.51 -3.59 15.61
CA THR A 42 -10.45 -4.21 16.42
C THR A 42 -9.69 -3.18 17.27
N GLY A 43 -9.77 -1.88 16.93
CA GLY A 43 -9.11 -0.79 17.64
C GLY A 43 -7.58 -0.91 17.68
N GLN A 44 -6.98 -1.69 16.77
CA GLN A 44 -5.55 -1.97 16.81
C GLN A 44 -4.73 -0.74 16.46
N MET A 45 -3.81 -0.42 17.38
CA MET A 45 -2.79 0.61 17.24
C MET A 45 -1.45 0.03 17.65
N PRO A 46 -0.34 0.46 17.04
CA PRO A 46 0.99 0.06 17.49
C PRO A 46 1.25 0.63 18.88
N ALA A 47 1.81 -0.20 19.74
CA ALA A 47 2.38 0.28 21.00
C ALA A 47 3.67 1.07 20.74
N ASP A 48 4.04 1.94 21.68
CA ASP A 48 5.30 2.71 21.59
C ASP A 48 6.52 1.79 21.41
N ALA A 49 6.53 0.63 22.08
CA ALA A 49 7.59 -0.37 21.92
C ALA A 49 7.67 -0.94 20.49
N GLU A 50 6.54 -1.15 19.81
CA GLU A 50 6.52 -1.62 18.41
C GLU A 50 7.08 -0.54 17.47
N ILE A 51 6.70 0.72 17.71
CA ILE A 51 7.20 1.88 16.94
C ILE A 51 8.72 1.99 17.10
N GLU A 52 9.23 1.92 18.33
CA GLU A 52 10.65 2.01 18.60
C GLU A 52 11.42 0.81 18.03
N ALA A 53 10.86 -0.40 18.07
CA ALA A 53 11.46 -1.57 17.45
C ALA A 53 11.58 -1.41 15.92
N VAL A 54 10.51 -0.95 15.26
CA VAL A 54 10.54 -0.67 13.81
C VAL A 54 11.53 0.46 13.48
N ARG A 55 11.58 1.53 14.28
CA ARG A 55 12.54 2.62 14.11
C ARG A 55 13.98 2.12 14.25
N ALA A 56 14.28 1.32 15.27
CA ALA A 56 15.61 0.77 15.53
C ALA A 56 16.05 -0.16 14.39
N TRP A 57 15.14 -1.05 13.96
CA TRP A 57 15.38 -1.94 12.82
C TRP A 57 15.68 -1.17 11.53
N LEU A 58 14.91 -0.12 11.23
CA LEU A 58 15.13 0.74 10.05
C LEU A 58 16.42 1.59 10.11
N ARG A 59 17.18 1.57 11.21
CA ARG A 59 18.54 2.16 11.25
C ARG A 59 19.59 1.26 10.59
N ARG A 60 19.29 -0.02 10.37
CA ARG A 60 20.19 -0.96 9.68
C ARG A 60 20.14 -0.72 8.17
N GLU A 61 21.30 -0.51 7.56
CA GLU A 61 21.44 -0.43 6.10
C GLU A 61 20.91 -1.70 5.44
N GLY A 62 20.26 -1.55 4.28
CA GLY A 62 19.71 -2.68 3.51
C GLY A 62 18.34 -3.15 4.00
N THR A 63 17.83 -2.65 5.12
CA THR A 63 16.46 -3.00 5.55
C THR A 63 15.40 -2.33 4.67
N ARG A 64 14.27 -3.02 4.49
CA ARG A 64 13.14 -2.51 3.71
C ARG A 64 11.80 -2.86 4.35
N LEU A 65 11.03 -1.83 4.70
CA LEU A 65 9.62 -1.98 5.08
C LEU A 65 8.74 -1.85 3.84
N VAL A 66 8.04 -2.90 3.46
CA VAL A 66 6.93 -2.85 2.51
C VAL A 66 5.64 -2.80 3.30
N ILE A 67 4.89 -1.71 3.19
CA ILE A 67 3.71 -1.47 4.03
C ILE A 67 2.48 -1.12 3.20
N GLY A 68 1.41 -1.88 3.41
CA GLY A 68 0.16 -1.73 2.70
C GLY A 68 -0.99 -1.39 3.64
N PRO A 69 -1.20 -0.11 3.97
CA PRO A 69 -2.45 0.31 4.58
C PRO A 69 -3.56 0.16 3.54
N HIS A 70 -4.63 -0.54 3.91
CA HIS A 70 -5.78 -0.73 3.04
C HIS A 70 -6.76 0.43 3.16
N HIS A 71 -7.52 0.70 2.10
CA HIS A 71 -8.39 1.88 2.01
C HIS A 71 -9.76 1.66 2.65
N ASP A 72 -10.36 2.76 3.09
CA ASP A 72 -11.76 2.78 3.49
C ASP A 72 -12.70 2.88 2.27
N VAL A 73 -13.91 2.37 2.43
CA VAL A 73 -15.02 2.55 1.49
C VAL A 73 -16.03 3.50 2.11
N GLY A 74 -16.46 4.53 1.37
CA GLY A 74 -17.45 5.49 1.86
C GLY A 74 -16.96 6.30 3.06
N ALA A 75 -15.75 6.86 2.94
CA ALA A 75 -15.06 7.85 3.80
C ALA A 75 -15.97 8.85 4.54
N THR A 76 -16.84 9.44 3.72
CA THR A 76 -17.54 10.67 3.99
C THR A 76 -18.92 10.45 4.62
N ASP A 77 -19.37 11.45 5.37
CA ASP A 77 -20.75 11.53 5.87
C ASP A 77 -21.73 12.00 4.79
N ASP A 78 -21.25 12.62 3.71
CA ASP A 78 -22.07 12.98 2.55
C ASP A 78 -22.59 11.72 1.85
N MET A 79 -23.92 11.55 1.84
CA MET A 79 -24.58 10.38 1.28
C MET A 79 -24.48 10.31 -0.25
N GLU A 80 -24.50 11.46 -0.93
CA GLU A 80 -24.40 11.50 -2.40
C GLU A 80 -22.98 11.15 -2.84
N GLN A 81 -21.99 11.75 -2.19
CA GLN A 81 -20.58 11.43 -2.44
C GLN A 81 -20.29 9.96 -2.15
N ARG A 82 -20.75 9.42 -1.01
CA ARG A 82 -20.56 8.02 -0.64
C ARG A 82 -21.22 7.05 -1.62
N ALA A 83 -22.40 7.38 -2.16
CA ALA A 83 -23.03 6.58 -3.19
C ALA A 83 -22.22 6.57 -4.50
N MET A 84 -21.64 7.71 -4.86
CA MET A 84 -20.73 7.82 -6.02
C MET A 84 -19.44 7.02 -5.81
N GLU A 85 -18.78 7.17 -4.66
CA GLU A 85 -17.57 6.40 -4.30
C GLU A 85 -17.83 4.90 -4.35
N TYR A 86 -18.97 4.43 -3.81
CA TYR A 86 -19.36 3.02 -3.86
C TYR A 86 -19.64 2.53 -5.29
N ALA A 87 -20.30 3.34 -6.12
CA ALA A 87 -20.55 2.97 -7.53
C ALA A 87 -19.24 2.91 -8.34
N HIS A 88 -18.29 3.80 -8.03
CA HIS A 88 -16.95 3.81 -8.62
C HIS A 88 -16.14 2.58 -8.21
N HIS A 89 -16.10 2.27 -6.92
CA HIS A 89 -15.46 1.08 -6.33
C HIS A 89 -15.77 -0.22 -7.09
N GLY A 90 -17.05 -0.44 -7.37
CA GLY A 90 -17.49 -1.49 -8.29
C GLY A 90 -17.45 -2.92 -7.76
N ASP A 91 -16.91 -3.18 -6.56
CA ASP A 91 -17.09 -4.46 -5.86
C ASP A 91 -18.43 -4.48 -5.12
N LEU A 92 -19.31 -5.41 -5.51
CA LEU A 92 -20.64 -5.61 -4.94
C LEU A 92 -20.63 -6.45 -3.66
N LEU A 93 -19.50 -7.09 -3.32
CA LEU A 93 -19.34 -7.90 -2.11
C LEU A 93 -18.98 -7.06 -0.88
N VAL A 94 -18.57 -5.82 -1.10
CA VAL A 94 -18.17 -4.89 -0.04
C VAL A 94 -19.35 -3.97 0.30
N PRO A 95 -19.64 -3.68 1.59
CA PRO A 95 -20.69 -2.74 1.95
C PRO A 95 -20.38 -1.32 1.47
N ARG A 96 -21.43 -0.47 1.38
CA ARG A 96 -21.28 0.96 1.02
C ARG A 96 -20.39 1.76 1.98
N GLN A 97 -20.14 1.22 3.16
CA GLN A 97 -19.21 1.75 4.13
C GLN A 97 -18.43 0.61 4.77
N GLN A 98 -17.12 0.65 4.65
CA GLN A 98 -16.19 -0.25 5.32
C GLN A 98 -15.00 0.56 5.83
N ARG A 99 -14.53 0.22 7.02
CA ARG A 99 -13.40 0.87 7.67
C ARG A 99 -12.33 -0.16 8.01
N PHE A 100 -11.09 0.15 7.67
CA PHE A 100 -9.95 -0.69 7.97
C PHE A 100 -9.15 -0.16 9.16
N GLY A 101 -8.31 -1.02 9.72
CA GLY A 101 -7.50 -0.73 10.88
C GLY A 101 -6.48 0.37 10.60
N ALA A 102 -6.23 1.18 11.62
CA ALA A 102 -5.29 2.29 11.53
C ALA A 102 -3.83 1.87 11.75
N TYR A 103 -3.55 0.61 12.09
CA TYR A 103 -2.21 0.17 12.52
C TYR A 103 -1.11 0.52 11.52
N ALA A 104 -1.26 0.16 10.24
CA ALA A 104 -0.25 0.44 9.21
C ALA A 104 -0.06 1.95 8.97
N LEU A 105 -1.14 2.73 8.97
CA LEU A 105 -1.08 4.19 8.86
C LEU A 105 -0.41 4.82 10.09
N ALA A 106 -0.69 4.31 11.28
CA ALA A 106 -0.09 4.77 12.52
C ALA A 106 1.42 4.52 12.55
N ILE A 107 1.89 3.39 12.02
CA ILE A 107 3.33 3.14 11.82
C ILE A 107 3.92 4.19 10.87
N LEU A 108 3.30 4.44 9.70
CA LEU A 108 3.78 5.47 8.76
C LEU A 108 3.86 6.86 9.41
N HIS A 109 2.81 7.26 10.14
CA HIS A 109 2.77 8.53 10.86
C HIS A 109 3.87 8.62 11.94
N ALA A 110 4.07 7.55 12.70
CA ALA A 110 5.12 7.48 13.71
C ALA A 110 6.53 7.53 13.10
N LEU A 111 6.70 7.07 11.86
CA LEU A 111 7.94 7.21 11.09
C LEU A 111 8.07 8.59 10.41
N GLY A 112 7.07 9.47 10.56
CA GLY A 112 7.07 10.81 9.97
C GLY A 112 6.78 10.84 8.46
N ILE A 113 6.36 9.71 7.87
CA ILE A 113 6.12 9.56 6.43
C ILE A 113 4.77 10.22 6.09
N PRO A 114 4.73 11.23 5.20
CA PRO A 114 3.56 12.08 4.98
C PRO A 114 2.56 11.45 3.99
N VAL A 115 2.06 10.25 4.29
CA VAL A 115 1.09 9.55 3.45
C VAL A 115 -0.28 9.53 4.13
N GLU A 116 -1.29 10.00 3.43
CA GLU A 116 -2.69 9.68 3.72
C GLU A 116 -3.17 8.60 2.76
N ASN A 117 -3.95 7.66 3.27
CA ASN A 117 -4.67 6.71 2.45
C ASN A 117 -6.09 7.25 2.19
N ARG A 118 -6.38 7.58 0.93
CA ARG A 118 -7.66 8.14 0.52
C ARG A 118 -8.32 7.25 -0.51
N TYR A 119 -9.65 7.19 -0.44
CA TYR A 119 -10.52 6.61 -1.45
C TYR A 119 -10.25 5.13 -1.76
N ALA A 120 -11.16 4.58 -2.56
CA ALA A 120 -11.07 3.23 -3.08
C ALA A 120 -11.29 3.32 -4.59
N LEU A 121 -10.23 3.72 -5.31
CA LEU A 121 -10.31 4.10 -6.72
C LEU A 121 -10.22 2.89 -7.61
N ARG A 122 -11.11 2.80 -8.59
CA ARG A 122 -11.07 1.75 -9.59
C ARG A 122 -10.00 2.07 -10.64
N PRO A 123 -8.99 1.22 -10.81
CA PRO A 123 -7.99 1.42 -11.84
C PRO A 123 -8.59 1.19 -13.23
N ALA A 124 -8.14 1.96 -14.22
CA ALA A 124 -8.46 1.72 -15.61
C ALA A 124 -7.89 0.38 -16.08
N VAL A 125 -8.65 -0.32 -16.92
CA VAL A 125 -8.24 -1.58 -17.56
C VAL A 125 -7.94 -1.36 -19.03
N ARG A 126 -7.05 -2.20 -19.60
CA ARG A 126 -6.72 -2.17 -21.03
C ARG A 126 -7.97 -2.49 -21.85
N GLU A 127 -8.12 -1.80 -22.97
CA GLU A 127 -9.23 -2.02 -23.90
C GLU A 127 -9.32 -3.51 -24.30
N GLY A 128 -10.54 -4.06 -24.30
CA GLY A 128 -10.79 -5.47 -24.62
C GLY A 128 -10.47 -6.46 -23.50
N THR A 129 -9.96 -6.01 -22.35
CA THR A 129 -9.70 -6.86 -21.16
C THR A 129 -10.65 -6.53 -20.01
N ARG A 130 -10.73 -7.41 -19.01
CA ARG A 130 -11.54 -7.19 -17.80
C ARG A 130 -10.72 -7.09 -16.51
N ASP A 131 -9.48 -7.54 -16.56
CA ASP A 131 -8.63 -7.87 -15.41
C ASP A 131 -7.16 -7.49 -15.64
N LYS A 132 -6.85 -6.71 -16.68
CA LYS A 132 -5.51 -6.19 -16.94
C LYS A 132 -5.52 -4.68 -16.84
N ILE A 133 -4.88 -4.13 -15.81
CA ILE A 133 -4.76 -2.69 -15.64
C ILE A 133 -3.95 -2.07 -16.78
N VAL A 134 -4.28 -0.82 -17.10
CA VAL A 134 -3.44 0.04 -17.94
C VAL A 134 -2.04 0.13 -17.30
N PRO A 135 -0.95 0.14 -18.09
CA PRO A 135 0.41 0.28 -17.56
C PRO A 135 0.56 1.45 -16.59
N LEU A 136 1.46 1.30 -15.63
CA LEU A 136 1.82 2.34 -14.67
C LEU A 136 2.43 3.55 -15.38
N ASN A 137 2.07 4.74 -14.91
CA ASN A 137 2.87 5.92 -15.14
C ASN A 137 4.01 5.94 -14.09
N ALA A 138 5.18 5.43 -14.48
CA ALA A 138 6.32 5.20 -13.61
C ALA A 138 7.34 6.35 -13.65
N PHE A 139 7.67 6.90 -12.48
CA PHE A 139 8.69 7.94 -12.30
C PHE A 139 10.07 7.30 -12.04
N ARG A 140 10.67 6.77 -13.11
CA ARG A 140 11.92 6.00 -13.03
C ARG A 140 13.14 6.85 -12.67
N ASP A 141 13.10 8.13 -12.98
CA ASP A 141 14.14 9.11 -12.64
C ASP A 141 14.32 9.27 -11.13
N VAL A 142 13.26 9.06 -10.35
CA VAL A 142 13.31 9.12 -8.88
C VAL A 142 13.46 7.74 -8.22
N ASP A 143 13.35 6.64 -8.97
CA ASP A 143 13.50 5.26 -8.49
C ASP A 143 14.97 4.81 -8.51
N THR A 144 15.77 5.40 -7.63
CA THR A 144 17.21 5.09 -7.53
C THR A 144 17.53 3.69 -7.00
N LYS A 145 16.50 2.93 -6.57
CA LYS A 145 16.62 1.56 -6.04
C LYS A 145 16.21 0.50 -7.05
N GLY A 146 15.74 0.89 -8.24
CA GLY A 146 15.28 -0.04 -9.27
C GLY A 146 14.04 -0.84 -8.85
N ILE A 147 13.20 -0.32 -7.95
CA ILE A 147 11.98 -1.00 -7.48
C ILE A 147 11.07 -1.34 -8.65
N LEU A 148 10.99 -0.46 -9.64
CA LEU A 148 10.19 -0.60 -10.84
C LEU A 148 10.96 -1.17 -12.04
N ASP A 149 12.21 -1.61 -11.89
CA ASP A 149 12.99 -2.11 -13.02
C ASP A 149 12.29 -3.28 -13.72
N GLY A 150 11.97 -3.08 -15.01
CA GLY A 150 11.21 -4.02 -15.82
C GLY A 150 9.75 -4.23 -15.41
N VAL A 151 9.21 -3.42 -14.48
CA VAL A 151 7.81 -3.45 -14.05
C VAL A 151 6.98 -2.53 -14.94
N GLU A 152 5.95 -3.07 -15.58
CA GLU A 152 5.01 -2.34 -16.46
C GLU A 152 3.65 -2.10 -15.81
N SER A 153 3.16 -3.09 -15.06
CA SER A 153 1.87 -3.06 -14.35
C SER A 153 1.93 -3.87 -13.05
N LEU A 154 1.08 -3.49 -12.10
CA LEU A 154 0.73 -4.32 -10.95
C LEU A 154 -0.45 -5.24 -11.30
N ASN A 155 -0.89 -6.07 -10.36
CA ASN A 155 -2.08 -6.90 -10.54
C ASN A 155 -3.36 -6.05 -10.54
N PHE A 156 -4.42 -6.58 -11.14
CA PHE A 156 -5.73 -5.95 -11.06
C PHE A 156 -6.39 -6.25 -9.71
N HIS A 157 -6.74 -5.20 -8.99
CA HIS A 157 -7.73 -5.24 -7.92
C HIS A 157 -8.79 -4.19 -8.25
N MET A 158 -10.06 -4.47 -7.94
CA MET A 158 -11.18 -3.65 -8.39
C MET A 158 -11.14 -2.22 -7.85
N HIS A 159 -10.45 -2.03 -6.73
CA HIS A 159 -10.35 -0.77 -6.00
C HIS A 159 -8.99 -0.70 -5.34
N LEU A 160 -8.31 0.43 -5.48
CA LEU A 160 -6.97 0.64 -4.95
C LEU A 160 -6.94 1.92 -4.11
N PRO A 161 -6.11 1.94 -3.06
CA PRO A 161 -5.89 3.14 -2.27
C PRO A 161 -5.19 4.21 -3.11
N HIS A 162 -5.57 5.48 -2.89
CA HIS A 162 -4.75 6.62 -3.29
C HIS A 162 -3.84 7.03 -2.13
N TYR A 163 -2.53 6.79 -2.28
CA TYR A 163 -1.52 7.22 -1.32
C TYR A 163 -1.15 8.69 -1.54
N ALA A 164 -1.99 9.58 -1.03
CA ALA A 164 -1.82 11.02 -1.13
C ALA A 164 -0.63 11.48 -0.27
N LEU A 165 0.30 12.23 -0.87
CA LEU A 165 1.36 12.88 -0.11
C LEU A 165 0.82 14.17 0.51
N THR A 166 0.98 14.34 1.82
CA THR A 166 0.50 15.53 2.54
C THR A 166 1.52 16.65 2.61
N ARG A 167 2.77 16.37 2.23
CA ARG A 167 3.87 17.34 2.15
C ARG A 167 4.77 16.98 0.96
N ASP A 168 5.35 18.02 0.36
CA ASP A 168 6.34 17.90 -0.71
C ASP A 168 7.71 18.40 -0.20
N ASP A 169 8.29 17.64 0.73
CA ASP A 169 9.56 17.95 1.41
C ASP A 169 10.67 16.92 1.11
N GLY A 170 10.41 15.99 0.19
CA GLY A 170 11.32 14.91 -0.18
C GLY A 170 11.35 13.71 0.78
N THR A 171 10.59 13.74 1.90
CA THR A 171 10.48 12.61 2.85
C THR A 171 9.92 11.36 2.17
N ALA A 172 8.99 11.55 1.24
CA ALA A 172 8.41 10.50 0.41
C ALA A 172 8.22 11.02 -1.02
N ARG A 173 8.23 10.11 -1.98
CA ARG A 173 8.11 10.38 -3.41
C ARG A 173 7.25 9.32 -4.07
N VAL A 174 6.43 9.75 -5.04
CA VAL A 174 5.59 8.84 -5.82
C VAL A 174 6.47 8.14 -6.85
N LEU A 175 6.52 6.82 -6.84
CA LEU A 175 7.23 6.03 -7.85
C LEU A 175 6.34 5.65 -9.02
N ALA A 176 5.05 5.44 -8.77
CA ALA A 176 4.09 5.15 -9.83
C ALA A 176 2.70 5.70 -9.54
N LYS A 177 2.07 6.17 -10.60
CA LYS A 177 0.64 6.45 -10.67
C LYS A 177 -0.08 5.41 -11.53
N GLN A 178 -1.34 5.19 -11.20
CA GLN A 178 -2.25 4.32 -11.94
C GLN A 178 -3.39 5.17 -12.51
N ALA A 179 -3.73 4.95 -13.78
CA ALA A 179 -4.87 5.58 -14.41
C ALA A 179 -6.19 5.14 -13.75
N ILE A 180 -7.14 6.07 -13.61
CA ILE A 180 -8.48 5.84 -13.03
C ILE A 180 -9.46 5.42 -14.13
N ASP A 181 -10.37 4.50 -13.82
CA ASP A 181 -11.53 4.21 -14.68
C ASP A 181 -12.48 5.40 -14.75
N LEU A 182 -12.37 6.20 -15.81
CA LEU A 182 -13.17 7.41 -16.03
C LEU A 182 -14.62 7.12 -16.46
N SER A 183 -14.97 5.87 -16.75
CA SER A 183 -16.36 5.51 -17.11
C SER A 183 -17.30 5.57 -15.90
N ARG A 184 -16.74 5.61 -14.68
CA ARG A 184 -17.48 5.69 -13.42
C ARG A 184 -17.05 6.96 -12.68
N PRO A 185 -17.95 7.94 -12.47
CA PRO A 185 -17.57 9.19 -11.82
C PRO A 185 -17.13 8.96 -10.38
N HIS A 186 -16.14 9.73 -9.94
CA HIS A 186 -15.65 9.82 -8.57
C HIS A 186 -15.32 11.28 -8.27
N PRO A 187 -15.40 11.76 -7.01
CA PRO A 187 -15.03 13.15 -6.68
C PRO A 187 -13.68 13.58 -7.24
N MET A 188 -12.68 12.70 -7.15
CA MET A 188 -11.34 12.90 -7.71
C MET A 188 -11.35 13.07 -9.25
N THR A 189 -12.12 12.26 -9.98
CA THR A 189 -12.20 12.41 -11.45
C THR A 189 -13.02 13.64 -11.84
N LEU A 190 -14.03 14.01 -11.05
CA LEU A 190 -14.82 15.23 -11.25
C LEU A 190 -14.01 16.50 -11.00
N SER A 191 -12.99 16.45 -10.14
CA SER A 191 -12.01 17.54 -9.99
C SER A 191 -10.94 17.57 -11.09
N GLY A 192 -11.02 16.67 -12.07
CA GLY A 192 -10.12 16.64 -13.24
C GLY A 192 -8.93 15.70 -13.13
N GLU A 193 -8.78 14.96 -12.01
CA GLU A 193 -7.71 13.98 -11.87
C GLU A 193 -7.99 12.75 -12.72
N THR A 194 -6.95 12.22 -13.36
CA THR A 194 -7.06 11.04 -14.25
C THR A 194 -6.23 9.86 -13.76
N GLU A 195 -5.38 10.08 -12.74
CA GLU A 195 -4.49 9.08 -12.17
C GLU A 195 -4.40 9.25 -10.66
N PHE A 196 -3.98 8.20 -9.95
CA PHE A 196 -3.75 8.24 -8.52
C PHE A 196 -2.42 7.58 -8.14
N ASN A 197 -1.81 8.07 -7.07
CA ASN A 197 -0.58 7.49 -6.51
C ASN A 197 -0.86 6.07 -6.00
N THR A 198 -0.21 5.07 -6.62
CA THR A 198 -0.38 3.65 -6.26
C THR A 198 0.87 3.04 -5.62
N LEU A 199 2.05 3.63 -5.89
CA LEU A 199 3.32 3.23 -5.31
C LEU A 199 4.07 4.48 -4.82
N VAL A 200 4.37 4.51 -3.53
CA VAL A 200 5.15 5.58 -2.89
C VAL A 200 6.39 4.97 -2.25
N TRP A 201 7.49 5.71 -2.27
CA TRP A 201 8.73 5.33 -1.63
C TRP A 201 9.24 6.46 -0.75
N ALA A 202 9.58 6.13 0.49
CA ALA A 202 10.32 7.00 1.39
C ALA A 202 11.79 6.51 1.42
N PRO A 203 12.72 7.22 0.77
CA PRO A 203 14.14 6.87 0.79
C PRO A 203 14.73 6.99 2.20
N PRO A 204 15.92 6.44 2.45
CA PRO A 204 16.65 6.67 3.70
C PRO A 204 16.80 8.17 4.00
N ALA A 205 16.57 8.57 5.24
CA ALA A 205 16.59 9.96 5.66
C ALA A 205 16.88 10.08 7.16
N GLY A 206 17.80 10.99 7.53
CA GLY A 206 18.23 11.16 8.92
C GLY A 206 18.82 9.86 9.48
N ASP A 207 18.33 9.43 10.65
CA ASP A 207 18.75 8.19 11.32
C ASP A 207 18.20 6.91 10.65
N ARG A 208 17.22 7.03 9.73
CA ARG A 208 16.65 5.88 9.01
C ARG A 208 17.53 5.55 7.80
N ALA A 209 18.21 4.40 7.85
CA ALA A 209 19.02 3.87 6.77
C ALA A 209 18.23 2.94 5.82
N GLY A 210 17.10 2.39 6.29
CA GLY A 210 16.23 1.49 5.53
C GLY A 210 15.21 2.21 4.62
N ASP A 211 14.77 1.52 3.59
CA ASP A 211 13.72 1.98 2.66
C ASP A 211 12.32 1.73 3.25
N VAL A 212 11.35 2.60 2.97
CA VAL A 212 9.92 2.30 3.19
C VAL A 212 9.18 2.41 1.87
N VAL A 213 8.54 1.33 1.43
CA VAL A 213 7.75 1.24 0.21
C VAL A 213 6.29 1.06 0.59
N ILE A 214 5.43 1.91 0.05
CA ILE A 214 3.99 1.90 0.30
C ILE A 214 3.28 1.46 -0.96
N CYS A 215 2.62 0.31 -0.89
CA CYS A 215 1.79 -0.26 -1.96
C CYS A 215 0.70 -1.16 -1.36
N ASP A 216 -0.40 -1.33 -2.08
CA ASP A 216 -1.53 -2.10 -1.59
C ASP A 216 -1.18 -3.58 -1.41
N SER A 217 -1.74 -4.21 -0.38
CA SER A 217 -1.46 -5.61 -0.04
C SER A 217 -1.94 -6.58 -1.11
N THR A 218 -2.96 -6.21 -1.90
CA THR A 218 -3.44 -7.07 -2.99
C THR A 218 -2.38 -7.29 -4.06
N VAL A 219 -1.35 -6.43 -4.16
CA VAL A 219 -0.18 -6.60 -5.04
C VAL A 219 0.61 -7.88 -4.76
N PHE A 220 0.45 -8.46 -3.57
CA PHE A 220 1.12 -9.70 -3.17
C PHE A 220 0.20 -10.92 -3.24
N SER A 221 -0.97 -10.79 -3.87
CA SER A 221 -1.92 -11.88 -4.09
C SER A 221 -1.87 -12.38 -5.53
N THR A 222 -1.68 -13.68 -5.71
CA THR A 222 -1.82 -14.34 -7.02
C THR A 222 -3.28 -14.60 -7.39
N LEU A 223 -4.24 -14.30 -6.51
CA LEU A 223 -5.67 -14.55 -6.74
C LEU A 223 -6.18 -13.84 -8.01
N PHE A 224 -5.57 -12.71 -8.34
CA PHE A 224 -5.94 -11.87 -9.49
C PHE A 224 -4.97 -12.05 -10.67
N GLY A 225 -4.24 -13.16 -10.68
CA GLY A 225 -3.20 -13.49 -11.66
C GLY A 225 -1.80 -13.06 -11.22
N ALA A 226 -0.80 -13.68 -11.82
CA ALA A 226 0.59 -13.28 -11.74
C ALA A 226 1.14 -13.26 -13.17
N ASP A 227 1.81 -12.19 -13.53
CA ASP A 227 2.55 -12.09 -14.79
C ASP A 227 4.00 -11.67 -14.52
N GLU A 228 4.80 -11.62 -15.58
CA GLU A 228 6.22 -11.34 -15.47
C GLU A 228 6.50 -9.97 -14.84
N SER A 229 5.63 -8.98 -15.07
CA SER A 229 5.75 -7.65 -14.47
C SER A 229 5.63 -7.73 -12.94
N LEU A 230 4.62 -8.44 -12.45
CA LEU A 230 4.41 -8.63 -11.02
C LEU A 230 5.54 -9.42 -10.36
N GLU A 231 6.04 -10.46 -11.03
CA GLU A 231 7.19 -11.23 -10.55
C GLU A 231 8.47 -10.38 -10.46
N ARG A 232 8.70 -9.49 -11.43
CA ARG A 232 9.83 -8.55 -11.40
C ARG A 232 9.69 -7.59 -10.22
N PHE A 233 8.52 -7.02 -10.01
CA PHE A 233 8.26 -6.15 -8.86
C PHE A 233 8.61 -6.85 -7.54
N TRP A 234 8.14 -8.08 -7.33
CA TRP A 234 8.47 -8.85 -6.13
C TRP A 234 9.96 -9.15 -6.00
N LYS A 235 10.66 -9.48 -7.09
CA LYS A 235 12.11 -9.70 -7.08
C LYS A 235 12.87 -8.43 -6.68
N ASN A 236 12.50 -7.28 -7.24
CA ASN A 236 13.15 -6.00 -6.95
C ASN A 236 12.94 -5.56 -5.50
N LEU A 237 11.82 -5.96 -4.87
CA LEU A 237 11.55 -5.67 -3.47
C LEU A 237 12.44 -6.44 -2.49
N VAL A 238 12.92 -7.62 -2.86
CA VAL A 238 13.70 -8.51 -1.96
C VAL A 238 15.15 -8.74 -2.45
N SER A 239 15.59 -7.97 -3.43
CA SER A 239 16.94 -7.98 -3.99
C SER A 239 17.92 -7.10 -3.23
#